data_AF-A0A484L8Z3-F1
#
_entry.id   AF-A0A484L8Z3-F1
#
_cell.length_a   1.000
_cell.length_b   1.000
_cell.length_c   1.000
_cell.angle_alpha   90.00
_cell.angle_beta   90.00
_cell.angle_gamma   90.00
#
_symmetry.space_group_name_H-M   'P 1'
#
loop_
_entity.id
_entity.type
_entity.pdbx_description
1 polymer ?
#
loop_
_entity_poly.entity_id
_entity_poly.type
_entity_poly.pdbx_seq_one_letter_code
_entity_poly.pdbx_strand_id
1 'polypeptide(L)'
;MEFFVDKTILVTGATGFLAKVLVEKILRTQPDVKKIFLLIRAKDSASAKQRFIHQVVESELFSVVKEKYGGDLFAAILEEKVFPVAGDVSFEDLGIENKEVKDEMLREVDIIVNSAATTTFNERYDVAMNINTLGAMNVLNFAKNCFKVNIALVHVSTAYVCGEGNGIMLEKPLILGETLNGTSKLDIDVEKKVIQEKLEELQTQNANEKDVKSAMRDLGIQRFSFFFCYTHR
;
A
#
# COMPACT_ATOMS: atom_id res chain seq x y z
N MET A 1 16.18 21.37 4.36
CA MET A 1 15.48 20.24 5.01
C MET A 1 16.48 19.12 5.11
N GLU A 2 16.98 18.82 6.31
CA GLU A 2 18.05 17.83 6.54
C GLU A 2 17.49 16.42 6.85
N PHE A 3 16.17 16.28 7.01
CA PHE A 3 15.56 15.03 7.50
C PHE A 3 15.84 13.80 6.62
N PHE A 4 15.94 13.98 5.30
CA PHE A 4 16.16 12.88 4.35
C PHE A 4 17.63 12.56 4.09
N VAL A 5 18.57 13.34 4.63
CA VAL A 5 20.01 13.12 4.46
C VAL A 5 20.37 11.76 5.07
N ASP A 6 21.07 10.94 4.28
CA ASP A 6 21.51 9.58 4.62
C ASP A 6 20.39 8.61 5.02
N LYS A 7 19.13 8.92 4.69
CA LYS A 7 17.98 8.06 5.01
C LYS A 7 17.74 7.01 3.92
N THR A 8 17.39 5.82 4.37
CA THR A 8 16.84 4.76 3.52
C THR A 8 15.32 4.73 3.67
N ILE A 9 14.60 4.79 2.55
CA ILE A 9 13.13 4.87 2.51
C ILE A 9 12.57 3.63 1.85
N LEU A 10 11.57 3.00 2.46
CA LEU A 10 10.70 2.02 1.82
C LEU A 10 9.40 2.69 1.38
N VAL A 11 9.07 2.60 0.10
CA VAL A 11 7.80 3.08 -0.45
C VAL A 11 6.99 1.90 -0.98
N THR A 12 5.77 1.72 -0.46
CA THR A 12 4.80 0.77 -1.03
C THR A 12 3.85 1.48 -1.98
N GLY A 13 3.30 0.74 -2.94
CA GLY A 13 2.39 1.33 -3.93
C GLY A 13 3.11 2.24 -4.94
N ALA A 14 4.42 2.03 -5.16
CA ALA A 14 5.29 2.87 -5.98
C ALA A 14 4.83 3.03 -7.45
N THR A 15 3.95 2.16 -7.95
CA THR A 15 3.36 2.29 -9.29
C THR A 15 2.11 3.18 -9.32
N GLY A 16 1.54 3.50 -8.16
CA GLY A 16 0.40 4.40 -8.00
C GLY A 16 0.81 5.87 -8.10
N PHE A 17 -0.15 6.73 -8.46
CA PHE A 17 0.12 8.14 -8.77
C PHE A 17 0.84 8.90 -7.64
N LEU A 18 0.30 8.86 -6.41
CA LEU A 18 0.85 9.61 -5.28
C LEU A 18 2.28 9.19 -4.92
N ALA A 19 2.52 7.88 -4.84
CA ALA A 19 3.85 7.35 -4.52
C ALA A 19 4.88 7.72 -5.60
N LYS A 20 4.49 7.72 -6.89
CA LYS A 20 5.36 8.19 -7.96
C LYS A 20 5.75 9.65 -7.80
N VAL A 21 4.79 10.51 -7.47
CA VAL A 21 5.05 11.95 -7.23
C VAL A 21 5.99 12.13 -6.05
N LEU A 22 5.80 11.37 -4.97
CA LEU A 22 6.71 11.40 -3.83
C LEU A 22 8.13 11.00 -4.21
N VAL A 23 8.31 9.87 -4.91
CA VAL A 23 9.63 9.38 -5.32
C VAL A 23 10.31 10.37 -6.27
N GLU A 24 9.59 10.88 -7.28
CA GLU A 24 10.10 11.92 -8.18
C GLU A 24 10.57 13.14 -7.39
N LYS A 25 9.74 13.63 -6.46
CA LYS A 25 10.04 14.82 -5.67
C LYS A 25 11.26 14.63 -4.79
N ILE A 26 11.41 13.46 -4.17
CA ILE A 26 12.59 13.10 -3.38
C ILE A 26 13.83 13.11 -4.27
N LEU A 27 13.83 12.38 -5.38
CA LEU A 27 14.99 12.33 -6.30
C LEU A 27 15.37 13.72 -6.84
N ARG A 28 14.37 14.57 -7.11
CA ARG A 28 14.61 15.92 -7.61
C ARG A 28 15.09 16.89 -6.55
N THR A 29 14.68 16.75 -5.29
CA THR A 29 14.91 17.80 -4.27
C THR A 29 15.74 17.39 -3.06
N GLN A 30 15.94 16.08 -2.85
CA GLN A 30 16.69 15.50 -1.74
C GLN A 30 17.83 14.64 -2.30
N PRO A 31 18.89 15.26 -2.86
CA PRO A 31 19.98 14.51 -3.49
C PRO A 31 20.71 13.61 -2.49
N ASP A 32 20.74 13.96 -1.21
CA ASP A 32 21.49 13.22 -0.18
C ASP A 32 20.68 12.08 0.45
N VAL A 33 19.53 11.70 -0.13
CA VAL A 33 18.84 10.46 0.24
C VAL A 33 19.76 9.28 -0.09
N LYS A 34 19.96 8.37 0.87
CA LYS A 34 20.87 7.23 0.70
C LYS A 34 20.29 6.22 -0.28
N LYS A 35 19.03 5.82 -0.05
CA LYS A 35 18.43 4.69 -0.76
C LYS A 35 16.91 4.73 -0.70
N ILE A 36 16.25 4.28 -1.77
CA ILE A 36 14.79 4.15 -1.87
C ILE A 36 14.46 2.74 -2.35
N PHE A 37 13.95 1.91 -1.44
CA PHE A 37 13.33 0.64 -1.78
C PHE A 37 11.90 0.87 -2.27
N LEU A 38 11.56 0.32 -3.44
CA LEU A 38 10.21 0.39 -4.00
C LEU A 38 9.60 -1.01 -4.00
N LEU A 39 8.64 -1.26 -3.11
CA LEU A 39 7.91 -2.52 -3.12
C LEU A 39 6.94 -2.55 -4.31
N ILE A 40 7.17 -3.50 -5.22
CA ILE A 40 6.41 -3.65 -6.46
C ILE A 40 5.87 -5.07 -6.57
N ARG A 41 4.55 -5.19 -6.74
CA ARG A 41 3.90 -6.47 -7.02
C ARG A 41 4.41 -7.06 -8.32
N ALA A 42 5.17 -8.13 -8.22
CA ALA A 42 5.77 -8.84 -9.34
C ALA A 42 6.18 -10.25 -8.89
N LYS A 43 6.29 -11.17 -9.84
CA LYS A 43 6.69 -12.56 -9.57
C LYS A 43 8.16 -12.71 -9.16
N ASP A 44 9.03 -11.81 -9.60
CA ASP A 44 10.47 -11.88 -9.40
C ASP A 44 11.10 -10.49 -9.56
N SER A 45 12.38 -10.38 -9.20
CA SER A 45 13.14 -9.12 -9.25
C SER A 45 13.24 -8.54 -10.66
N ALA A 46 13.37 -9.38 -11.69
CA ALA A 46 13.43 -8.93 -13.08
C ALA A 46 12.12 -8.26 -13.52
N SER A 47 11.00 -8.88 -13.16
CA SER A 47 9.65 -8.37 -13.43
C SER A 47 9.36 -7.09 -12.64
N ALA A 48 9.83 -7.01 -11.38
CA ALA A 48 9.74 -5.78 -10.58
C ALA A 48 10.53 -4.63 -11.22
N LYS A 49 11.76 -4.89 -11.69
CA LYS A 49 12.58 -3.90 -12.41
C LYS A 49 11.94 -3.46 -13.72
N GLN A 50 11.41 -4.40 -14.52
CA GLN A 50 10.71 -4.06 -15.76
C GLN A 50 9.50 -3.17 -15.49
N ARG A 51 8.68 -3.54 -14.49
CA ARG A 51 7.49 -2.78 -14.11
C ARG A 51 7.85 -1.39 -13.57
N PHE A 52 8.92 -1.27 -12.79
CA PHE A 52 9.47 0.01 -12.36
C PHE A 52 9.81 0.90 -13.55
N ILE A 53 10.57 0.39 -14.52
CA ILE A 53 10.96 1.16 -15.71
C ILE A 53 9.70 1.65 -16.46
N HIS A 54 8.79 0.74 -16.82
CA HIS A 54 7.65 1.06 -17.67
C HIS A 54 6.58 1.91 -16.99
N GLN A 55 6.31 1.69 -15.70
CA GLN A 55 5.19 2.36 -15.00
C GLN A 55 5.62 3.61 -14.23
N VAL A 56 6.91 3.73 -13.90
CA VAL A 56 7.46 4.82 -13.08
C VAL A 56 8.41 5.69 -13.90
N VAL A 57 9.55 5.14 -14.35
CA VAL A 57 10.61 5.93 -15.01
C VAL A 57 10.16 6.52 -16.34
N GLU A 58 9.44 5.75 -17.15
CA GLU A 58 8.93 6.18 -18.46
C GLU A 58 7.68 7.06 -18.37
N SER A 59 7.14 7.28 -17.17
CA SER A 59 5.99 8.17 -17.03
C SER A 59 6.38 9.63 -17.22
N GLU A 60 5.50 10.44 -17.81
CA GLU A 60 5.72 11.87 -18.06
C GLU A 60 6.13 12.62 -16.79
N LEU A 61 5.64 12.20 -15.62
CA LEU A 61 6.04 12.76 -14.33
C LEU A 61 7.56 12.78 -14.11
N PHE A 62 8.28 11.75 -14.57
CA PHE A 62 9.73 11.63 -14.38
C PHE A 62 10.54 12.38 -15.44
N SER A 63 9.90 12.98 -16.47
CA SER A 63 10.60 13.87 -17.41
C SER A 63 11.22 15.06 -16.68
N VAL A 64 10.55 15.59 -15.65
CA VAL A 64 11.00 16.77 -14.90
C VAL A 64 12.34 16.53 -14.20
N VAL A 65 12.49 15.40 -13.51
CA VAL A 65 13.76 15.04 -12.84
C VAL A 65 14.84 14.68 -13.86
N LYS A 66 14.46 14.05 -14.99
CA LYS A 66 15.38 13.72 -16.08
C LYS A 66 15.92 14.96 -16.78
N GLU A 67 15.09 15.98 -17.02
CA GLU A 67 15.52 17.27 -17.59
C GLU A 67 16.46 18.02 -16.65
N LYS A 68 16.20 17.96 -15.34
CA LYS A 68 17.07 18.60 -14.33
C LYS A 68 18.49 18.04 -14.33
N TYR A 69 18.65 16.72 -14.35
CA TYR A 69 19.94 16.07 -14.21
C TYR A 69 20.59 15.70 -15.55
N GLY A 70 19.83 15.67 -16.65
CA GLY A 70 20.27 15.08 -17.91
C GLY A 70 20.14 13.55 -17.89
N GLY A 71 20.06 12.94 -19.08
CA GLY A 71 19.75 11.51 -19.24
C GLY A 71 20.73 10.57 -18.52
N ASP A 72 22.03 10.78 -18.70
CA ASP A 72 23.06 9.88 -18.17
C ASP A 72 23.17 9.96 -16.64
N LEU A 73 23.20 11.17 -16.08
CA LEU A 73 23.24 11.37 -14.63
C LEU A 73 21.95 10.89 -13.96
N PHE A 74 20.79 11.10 -14.59
CA PHE A 74 19.53 10.56 -14.07
C PHE A 74 19.54 9.03 -14.04
N ALA A 75 20.06 8.37 -15.09
CA ALA A 75 20.19 6.92 -15.11
C ALA A 75 21.12 6.42 -13.98
N ALA A 76 22.26 7.09 -13.76
CA ALA A 76 23.17 6.77 -12.67
C ALA A 76 22.52 6.94 -11.28
N ILE A 77 21.77 8.02 -11.07
CA ILE A 77 21.02 8.26 -9.82
C ILE A 77 20.00 7.14 -9.57
N LEU A 78 19.28 6.71 -10.60
CA LEU A 78 18.30 5.61 -10.47
C LEU A 78 18.98 4.30 -10.08
N GLU A 79 20.11 3.98 -10.71
CA GLU A 79 20.87 2.75 -10.42
C GLU A 79 21.47 2.76 -9.01
N GLU A 80 21.98 3.91 -8.57
CA GLU A 80 22.60 4.05 -7.25
C GLU A 80 21.58 4.08 -6.11
N LYS A 81 20.42 4.74 -6.32
CA LYS A 81 19.52 5.11 -5.21
C LYS A 81 18.18 4.40 -5.21
N VAL A 82 17.73 3.82 -6.33
CA VAL A 82 16.37 3.27 -6.42
C VAL A 82 16.42 1.76 -6.63
N PHE A 83 15.83 1.02 -5.70
CA PHE A 83 15.87 -0.43 -5.64
C PHE A 83 14.46 -1.01 -5.69
N PRO A 84 13.97 -1.41 -6.87
CA PRO A 84 12.71 -2.15 -7.00
C PRO A 84 12.82 -3.51 -6.33
N VAL A 85 11.89 -3.81 -5.43
CA VAL A 85 11.81 -5.08 -4.70
C VAL A 85 10.51 -5.77 -5.05
N ALA A 86 10.60 -7.02 -5.50
CA ALA A 86 9.43 -7.85 -5.74
C ALA A 86 8.77 -8.21 -4.40
N GLY A 87 7.49 -7.88 -4.26
CA GLY A 87 6.71 -8.22 -3.07
C GLY A 87 5.31 -7.65 -3.13
N ASP A 88 4.47 -8.04 -2.17
CA ASP A 88 3.07 -7.65 -2.08
C ASP A 88 2.67 -7.49 -0.61
N VAL A 89 2.10 -6.32 -0.29
CA VAL A 89 1.71 -5.97 1.07
C VAL A 89 0.68 -6.93 1.67
N SER A 90 -0.09 -7.64 0.85
CA SER A 90 -1.11 -8.59 1.32
C SER A 90 -0.53 -9.83 2.02
N PHE A 91 0.78 -10.06 1.94
CA PHE A 91 1.46 -11.16 2.61
C PHE A 91 2.33 -10.71 3.78
N GLU A 92 2.56 -11.65 4.71
CA GLU A 92 3.58 -11.51 5.76
C GLU A 92 4.95 -11.20 5.15
N ASP A 93 5.77 -10.46 5.90
CA ASP A 93 7.09 -9.98 5.42
C ASP A 93 7.04 -9.30 4.04
N LEU A 94 5.87 -8.73 3.70
CA LEU A 94 5.59 -8.06 2.43
C LEU A 94 5.76 -8.97 1.20
N GLY A 95 5.67 -10.29 1.39
CA GLY A 95 5.86 -11.27 0.31
C GLY A 95 7.25 -11.25 -0.31
N ILE A 96 8.27 -10.73 0.38
CA ILE A 96 9.64 -10.67 -0.12
C ILE A 96 10.28 -12.05 0.06
N GLU A 97 10.44 -12.77 -1.05
CA GLU A 97 11.04 -14.11 -1.05
C GLU A 97 12.57 -14.08 -0.92
N ASN A 98 13.22 -13.05 -1.47
CA ASN A 98 14.67 -12.90 -1.39
C ASN A 98 15.08 -12.50 0.03
N LYS A 99 15.71 -13.44 0.75
CA LYS A 99 16.08 -13.26 2.16
C LYS A 99 17.15 -12.19 2.35
N GLU A 100 18.13 -12.13 1.45
CA GLU A 100 19.23 -11.18 1.53
C GLU A 100 18.73 -9.74 1.42
N VAL A 101 17.83 -9.48 0.46
CA VAL A 101 17.18 -8.18 0.27
C VAL A 101 16.29 -7.84 1.46
N LYS A 102 15.50 -8.80 1.96
CA LYS A 102 14.66 -8.58 3.14
C LYS A 102 15.49 -8.20 4.36
N ASP A 103 16.56 -8.93 4.64
CA ASP A 103 17.46 -8.68 5.76
C ASP A 103 18.17 -7.32 5.63
N GLU A 104 18.55 -6.92 4.42
CA GLU A 104 19.08 -5.60 4.15
C GLU A 104 18.04 -4.52 4.47
N MET A 105 16.80 -4.66 4.00
CA MET A 105 15.73 -3.71 4.29
C MET A 105 15.45 -3.59 5.79
N LEU A 106 15.38 -4.71 6.52
CA LEU A 106 15.18 -4.70 7.97
C LEU A 106 16.30 -3.97 8.72
N ARG A 107 17.54 -4.00 8.22
CA ARG A 107 18.69 -3.28 8.79
C ARG A 107 18.72 -1.80 8.41
N GLU A 108 18.40 -1.47 7.17
CA GLU A 108 18.70 -0.15 6.62
C GLU A 108 17.54 0.83 6.69
N VAL A 109 16.28 0.40 6.61
CA VAL A 109 15.11 1.29 6.46
C VAL A 109 14.94 2.21 7.67
N ASP A 110 14.86 3.52 7.40
CA ASP A 110 14.57 4.57 8.38
C ASP A 110 13.12 5.06 8.29
N ILE A 111 12.57 5.08 7.07
CA ILE A 111 11.26 5.67 6.78
C ILE A 111 10.47 4.68 5.94
N ILE A 112 9.22 4.43 6.32
CA ILE A 112 8.29 3.63 5.53
C ILE A 112 7.13 4.52 5.13
N VAL A 113 6.91 4.66 3.83
CA VAL A 113 5.73 5.33 3.28
C VAL A 113 4.81 4.27 2.70
N ASN A 114 3.73 3.98 3.42
CA ASN A 114 2.72 3.04 2.99
C ASN A 114 1.64 3.75 2.16
N SER A 115 1.72 3.61 0.84
CA SER A 115 0.72 4.13 -0.10
C SER A 115 0.07 3.02 -0.94
N ALA A 116 0.38 1.75 -0.66
CA ALA A 116 -0.25 0.61 -1.31
C ALA A 116 -1.71 0.47 -0.85
N ALA A 117 -2.63 0.55 -1.80
CA ALA A 117 -4.04 0.28 -1.61
C ALA A 117 -4.66 -0.17 -2.94
N THR A 118 -5.78 -0.90 -2.86
CA THR A 118 -6.76 -0.90 -3.94
C THR A 118 -7.73 0.26 -3.71
N THR A 119 -7.87 1.12 -4.71
CA THR A 119 -8.78 2.29 -4.68
C THR A 119 -10.05 2.04 -5.48
N THR A 120 -10.28 0.80 -5.91
CA THR A 120 -11.49 0.40 -6.64
C THR A 120 -12.64 0.28 -5.65
N PHE A 121 -13.64 1.16 -5.75
CA PHE A 121 -14.81 1.13 -4.85
C PHE A 121 -15.64 -0.17 -4.96
N ASN A 122 -15.59 -0.82 -6.12
CA ASN A 122 -16.31 -2.06 -6.42
C ASN A 122 -15.36 -3.28 -6.46
N GLU A 123 -14.32 -3.27 -5.63
CA GLU A 123 -13.39 -4.39 -5.51
C GLU A 123 -14.03 -5.58 -4.80
N ARG A 124 -13.51 -6.79 -5.04
CA ARG A 124 -13.86 -7.96 -4.24
C ARG A 124 -13.49 -7.74 -2.78
N TYR A 125 -14.37 -8.14 -1.86
CA TYR A 125 -14.17 -7.86 -0.44
C TYR A 125 -12.91 -8.53 0.15
N ASP A 126 -12.59 -9.75 -0.27
CA ASP A 126 -11.34 -10.44 0.10
C ASP A 126 -10.10 -9.68 -0.34
N VAL A 127 -10.09 -9.19 -1.57
CA VAL A 127 -8.97 -8.42 -2.13
C VAL A 127 -8.81 -7.09 -1.39
N ALA A 128 -9.91 -6.37 -1.17
CA ALA A 128 -9.89 -5.10 -0.45
C ALA A 128 -9.42 -5.26 1.00
N MET A 129 -9.89 -6.30 1.71
CA MET A 129 -9.44 -6.59 3.07
C MET A 129 -7.95 -6.94 3.12
N ASN A 130 -7.50 -7.84 2.24
CA ASN A 130 -6.11 -8.29 2.21
C ASN A 130 -5.14 -7.15 1.90
N ILE A 131 -5.49 -6.23 1.00
CA ILE A 131 -4.61 -5.12 0.64
C ILE A 131 -4.74 -3.95 1.61
N ASN A 132 -5.95 -3.42 1.83
CA ASN A 132 -6.12 -2.15 2.52
C ASN A 132 -6.12 -2.29 4.04
N THR A 133 -6.50 -3.46 4.58
CA THR A 133 -6.53 -3.70 6.03
C THR A 133 -5.33 -4.53 6.47
N LEU A 134 -5.21 -5.76 5.96
CA LEU A 134 -4.11 -6.64 6.34
C LEU A 134 -2.79 -6.17 5.76
N GLY A 135 -2.79 -5.57 4.58
CA GLY A 135 -1.56 -5.01 4.02
C GLY A 135 -0.99 -3.86 4.83
N ALA A 136 -1.83 -2.98 5.38
CA ALA A 136 -1.38 -1.96 6.33
C ALA A 136 -0.82 -2.59 7.62
N MET A 137 -1.45 -3.65 8.13
CA MET A 137 -0.95 -4.41 9.29
C MET A 137 0.41 -5.09 8.99
N ASN A 138 0.57 -5.69 7.83
CA ASN A 138 1.82 -6.34 7.41
C ASN A 138 2.96 -5.32 7.29
N VAL A 139 2.67 -4.13 6.76
CA VAL A 139 3.66 -3.03 6.72
C VAL A 139 4.03 -2.55 8.12
N LEU A 140 3.06 -2.44 9.04
CA LEU A 140 3.34 -2.13 10.44
C LEU A 140 4.19 -3.22 11.12
N ASN A 141 3.89 -4.49 10.86
CA ASN A 141 4.66 -5.61 11.40
C ASN A 141 6.09 -5.63 10.84
N PHE A 142 6.25 -5.36 9.55
CA PHE A 142 7.57 -5.17 8.95
C PHE A 142 8.34 -4.03 9.64
N ALA A 143 7.69 -2.89 9.87
CA ALA A 143 8.28 -1.75 10.58
C ALA A 143 8.76 -2.11 11.99
N LYS A 144 7.97 -2.91 12.72
CA LYS A 144 8.33 -3.39 14.08
C LYS A 144 9.51 -4.36 14.08
N ASN A 145 9.73 -5.08 12.98
CA ASN A 145 10.81 -6.05 12.85
C ASN A 145 12.13 -5.41 12.36
N CYS A 146 12.10 -4.17 11.87
CA CYS A 146 13.31 -3.47 11.48
C CYS A 146 14.18 -3.14 12.71
N PHE A 147 15.51 -3.12 12.51
CA PHE A 147 16.47 -3.04 13.61
C PHE A 147 16.69 -1.62 14.12
N LYS A 148 16.29 -0.61 13.34
CA LYS A 148 16.38 0.79 13.74
C LYS A 148 15.23 1.13 14.69
N VAL A 149 15.57 1.69 15.84
CA VAL A 149 14.60 1.98 16.93
C VAL A 149 13.65 3.13 16.58
N ASN A 150 14.06 4.06 15.72
CA ASN A 150 13.30 5.28 15.39
C ASN A 150 12.83 5.29 13.94
N ILE A 151 11.96 4.34 13.58
CA ILE A 151 11.38 4.29 12.23
C ILE A 151 10.17 5.21 12.14
N ALA A 152 10.16 6.04 11.09
CA ALA A 152 8.99 6.83 10.74
C ALA A 152 8.08 6.01 9.81
N LEU A 153 6.87 5.67 10.28
CA LEU A 153 5.84 5.06 9.43
C LEU A 153 4.80 6.12 9.04
N VAL A 154 4.71 6.41 7.75
CA VAL A 154 3.71 7.29 7.16
C VAL A 154 2.70 6.43 6.40
N HIS A 155 1.49 6.32 6.93
CA HIS A 155 0.40 5.64 6.23
C HIS A 155 -0.48 6.65 5.50
N VAL A 156 -0.61 6.49 4.19
CA VAL A 156 -1.53 7.27 3.38
C VAL A 156 -2.91 6.63 3.47
N SER A 157 -3.79 7.25 4.26
CA SER A 157 -5.20 6.89 4.34
C SER A 157 -6.05 7.70 3.35
N THR A 158 -7.36 7.74 3.56
CA THR A 158 -8.32 8.41 2.69
C THR A 158 -9.38 9.15 3.50
N ALA A 159 -9.84 10.32 3.03
CA ALA A 159 -10.89 11.08 3.72
C ALA A 159 -12.24 10.33 3.75
N TYR A 160 -12.42 9.30 2.90
CA TYR A 160 -13.60 8.45 2.90
C TYR A 160 -13.80 7.65 4.20
N VAL A 161 -12.78 7.52 5.06
CA VAL A 161 -12.93 6.86 6.37
C VAL A 161 -13.90 7.58 7.31
N CYS A 162 -14.15 8.88 7.08
CA CYS A 162 -15.07 9.69 7.89
C CYS A 162 -16.55 9.46 7.54
N GLY A 163 -16.85 8.74 6.47
CA GLY A 163 -18.20 8.50 5.96
C GLY A 163 -18.94 9.77 5.51
N GLU A 164 -20.27 9.72 5.54
CA GLU A 164 -21.12 10.85 5.17
C GLU A 164 -21.44 11.70 6.40
N GLY A 165 -21.09 13.00 6.35
CA GLY A 165 -21.50 13.96 7.37
C GLY A 165 -21.37 15.39 6.87
N ASN A 166 -22.15 16.28 7.47
CA ASN A 166 -22.18 17.71 7.13
C ASN A 166 -21.49 18.54 8.23
N GLY A 167 -20.86 19.64 7.84
CA GLY A 167 -20.24 20.59 8.76
C GLY A 167 -18.76 20.29 9.06
N ILE A 168 -18.25 20.91 10.13
CA ILE A 168 -16.85 20.77 10.54
C ILE A 168 -16.68 19.42 11.28
N MET A 169 -15.88 18.53 10.71
CA MET A 169 -15.47 17.28 11.36
C MET A 169 -14.16 17.48 12.11
N LEU A 170 -14.21 17.37 13.44
CA LEU A 170 -13.02 17.44 14.29
C LEU A 170 -12.36 16.07 14.38
N GLU A 171 -11.03 16.06 14.46
CA GLU A 171 -10.27 14.84 14.73
C GLU A 171 -10.62 14.31 16.13
N LYS A 172 -10.91 13.02 16.20
CA LYS A 172 -11.24 12.31 17.43
C LYS A 172 -10.34 11.07 17.54
N PRO A 173 -9.98 10.64 18.76
CA PRO A 173 -9.30 9.37 18.95
C PRO A 173 -10.12 8.23 18.34
N LEU A 174 -9.45 7.34 17.60
CA LEU A 174 -10.08 6.13 17.06
C LEU A 174 -10.33 5.14 18.19
N ILE A 175 -11.58 4.68 18.33
CA ILE A 175 -11.94 3.63 19.27
C ILE A 175 -11.95 2.30 18.53
N LEU A 176 -11.21 1.30 19.06
CA LEU A 176 -11.10 0.00 18.40
C LEU A 176 -12.48 -0.68 18.28
N GLY A 177 -12.87 -0.96 17.05
CA GLY A 177 -14.15 -1.58 16.70
C GLY A 177 -15.33 -0.63 16.64
N GLU A 178 -15.13 0.68 16.82
CA GLU A 178 -16.16 1.69 16.55
C GLU A 178 -16.50 1.74 15.07
N THR A 179 -17.79 1.86 14.78
CA THR A 179 -18.34 1.93 13.42
C THR A 179 -19.09 3.24 13.23
N LEU A 180 -19.16 3.73 11.99
CA LEU A 180 -19.81 5.03 11.72
C LEU A 180 -21.32 5.02 11.97
N ASN A 181 -21.96 3.85 11.90
CA ASN A 181 -23.38 3.73 12.26
C ASN A 181 -23.64 3.66 13.77
N GLY A 182 -22.60 3.52 14.60
CA GLY A 182 -22.69 3.52 16.06
C GLY A 182 -23.46 2.34 16.69
N THR A 183 -23.93 1.37 15.91
CA THR A 183 -24.78 0.26 16.38
C THR A 183 -24.06 -1.07 16.45
N SER A 184 -22.96 -1.23 15.72
CA SER A 184 -22.21 -2.47 15.58
C SER A 184 -20.80 -2.31 16.11
N LYS A 185 -20.20 -3.40 16.61
CA LYS A 185 -18.76 -3.45 16.87
C LYS A 185 -18.08 -4.17 15.71
N LEU A 186 -17.13 -3.50 15.03
CA LEU A 186 -16.32 -4.12 13.99
C LEU A 186 -15.23 -4.98 14.62
N ASP A 187 -15.18 -6.26 14.25
CA ASP A 187 -14.13 -7.19 14.63
C ASP A 187 -13.50 -7.78 13.36
N ILE A 188 -12.22 -7.47 13.14
CA ILE A 188 -11.51 -7.86 11.92
C ILE A 188 -11.40 -9.38 11.78
N ASP A 189 -11.29 -10.13 12.88
CA ASP A 189 -11.17 -11.59 12.80
C ASP A 189 -12.53 -12.25 12.52
N VAL A 190 -13.63 -11.61 12.92
CA VAL A 190 -14.97 -12.01 12.47
C VAL A 190 -15.13 -11.75 10.97
N GLU A 191 -14.73 -10.58 10.47
CA GLU A 191 -14.85 -10.27 9.04
C GLU A 191 -14.01 -11.20 8.16
N LYS A 192 -12.81 -11.58 8.61
CA LYS A 192 -12.00 -12.59 7.93
C LYS A 192 -12.74 -13.92 7.80
N LYS A 193 -13.41 -14.37 8.87
CA LYS A 193 -14.19 -15.62 8.84
C LYS A 193 -15.36 -15.53 7.86
N VAL A 194 -16.09 -14.41 7.87
CA VAL A 194 -17.20 -14.17 6.91
C VAL A 194 -16.72 -14.25 5.47
N ILE A 195 -15.55 -13.67 5.17
CA ILE A 195 -14.92 -13.77 3.84
C ILE A 195 -14.56 -15.21 3.51
N GLN A 196 -13.89 -15.91 4.43
CA GLN A 196 -13.45 -17.28 4.23
C GLN A 196 -14.63 -18.22 3.98
N GLU A 197 -15.66 -18.16 4.82
CA GLU A 197 -16.89 -18.96 4.69
C GLU A 197 -17.57 -18.70 3.34
N LYS A 198 -17.62 -17.44 2.88
CA LYS A 198 -18.21 -17.13 1.57
C LYS A 198 -17.39 -17.70 0.42
N LEU A 199 -16.06 -17.63 0.49
CA LEU A 199 -15.19 -18.21 -0.54
C LEU A 199 -15.31 -19.73 -0.58
N GLU A 200 -15.36 -20.40 0.57
CA GLU A 200 -15.58 -21.85 0.67
C GLU A 200 -16.94 -22.27 0.09
N GLU A 201 -18.01 -21.51 0.39
CA GLU A 201 -19.34 -21.71 -0.17
C GLU A 201 -19.31 -21.65 -1.71
N LEU A 202 -18.70 -20.60 -2.27
CA LEU A 202 -18.59 -20.42 -3.72
C LEU A 202 -17.76 -21.52 -4.39
N GLN A 203 -16.71 -22.00 -3.72
CA GLN A 203 -15.91 -23.14 -4.19
C GLN A 203 -16.74 -24.42 -4.22
N THR A 204 -17.51 -24.72 -3.17
CA THR A 204 -18.41 -25.89 -3.17
C THR A 204 -19.50 -25.83 -4.24
N GLN A 205 -19.90 -24.62 -4.65
CA GLN A 205 -20.84 -24.41 -5.75
C GLN A 205 -20.19 -24.52 -7.14
N ASN A 206 -18.88 -24.75 -7.22
CA ASN A 206 -18.09 -24.69 -8.46
C ASN A 206 -18.30 -23.37 -9.23
N ALA A 207 -18.44 -22.26 -8.50
CA ALA A 207 -18.62 -20.94 -9.09
C ALA A 207 -17.41 -20.58 -9.96
N ASN A 208 -17.66 -20.04 -11.16
CA ASN A 208 -16.59 -19.55 -12.01
C ASN A 208 -16.03 -18.21 -11.47
N GLU A 209 -14.90 -17.76 -12.04
CA GLU A 209 -14.22 -16.54 -11.59
C GLU A 209 -15.10 -15.28 -11.64
N LYS A 210 -16.00 -15.18 -12.64
CA LYS A 210 -16.91 -14.04 -12.78
C LYS A 210 -17.95 -14.03 -11.66
N ASP A 211 -18.49 -15.19 -11.33
CA ASP A 211 -19.48 -15.35 -10.26
C ASP A 211 -18.84 -15.09 -8.90
N VAL A 212 -17.63 -15.60 -8.66
CA VAL A 212 -16.85 -15.29 -7.44
C VAL A 212 -16.61 -13.79 -7.32
N LYS A 213 -16.20 -13.14 -8.42
CA LYS A 213 -15.96 -11.68 -8.42
C LYS A 213 -17.22 -10.90 -8.07
N SER A 214 -18.36 -11.25 -8.65
CA SER A 214 -19.64 -10.59 -8.36
C SER A 214 -20.05 -10.82 -6.91
N ALA A 215 -20.06 -12.08 -6.45
CA ALA A 215 -20.49 -12.43 -5.11
C ALA A 215 -19.63 -11.77 -4.02
N MET A 216 -18.31 -11.72 -4.20
CA MET A 216 -17.40 -11.07 -3.25
C MET A 216 -17.50 -9.55 -3.26
N ARG A 217 -17.84 -8.94 -4.40
CA ARG A 217 -18.17 -7.51 -4.45
C ARG A 217 -19.47 -7.22 -3.70
N ASP A 218 -20.51 -8.01 -3.97
CA ASP A 218 -21.84 -7.81 -3.37
C ASP A 218 -21.79 -8.05 -1.85
N LEU A 219 -20.99 -9.03 -1.38
CA LEU A 219 -20.68 -9.19 0.04
C LEU A 219 -20.03 -7.94 0.62
N GLY A 220 -19.02 -7.36 -0.04
CA GLY A 220 -18.37 -6.14 0.42
C GLY A 220 -19.34 -4.97 0.58
N ILE A 221 -20.25 -4.78 -0.37
CA ILE A 221 -21.31 -3.78 -0.29
C ILE A 221 -22.24 -4.05 0.91
N GLN A 222 -22.66 -5.29 1.11
CA GLN A 222 -23.49 -5.68 2.24
C GLN A 222 -22.81 -5.40 3.59
N ARG A 223 -21.53 -5.76 3.74
CA ARG A 223 -20.75 -5.50 4.96
C ARG A 223 -20.55 -4.01 5.17
N PHE A 224 -20.29 -3.25 4.11
CA PHE A 224 -20.19 -1.80 4.18
C PHE A 224 -21.49 -1.17 4.69
N SER A 225 -22.65 -1.50 4.12
CA SER A 225 -23.94 -1.01 4.62
C SER A 225 -24.26 -1.44 6.07
N PHE A 226 -23.70 -2.57 6.52
CA PHE A 226 -23.90 -3.06 7.89
C PHE A 226 -23.09 -2.28 8.94
N PHE A 227 -21.95 -1.66 8.57
CA PHE A 227 -21.09 -0.91 9.50
C PHE A 227 -21.09 0.60 9.26
N PHE A 228 -21.42 1.02 8.05
CA PHE A 228 -21.35 2.41 7.62
C PHE A 228 -22.75 2.84 7.20
N CYS A 229 -23.25 3.95 7.76
CA CYS A 229 -24.51 4.56 7.35
C CYS A 229 -24.43 4.91 5.86
N TYR A 230 -24.99 4.05 5.01
CA TYR A 230 -25.11 4.31 3.58
C TYR A 230 -26.57 4.49 3.23
N THR A 231 -26.99 5.73 3.03
CA THR A 231 -28.24 6.03 2.34
C THR A 231 -27.90 6.15 0.86
N HIS A 232 -28.46 5.26 0.04
CA HIS A 232 -28.33 5.32 -1.42
C HIS A 232 -28.52 6.76 -1.94
N ARG A 233 -27.51 7.32 -2.59
CA ARG A 233 -27.69 8.34 -3.60
C ARG A 233 -27.62 7.70 -4.98
#